data_AF-A0A1X7SZB5-F1
#
_entry.id   AF-A0A1X7SZB5-F1
#
_cell.length_a   1.000
_cell.length_b   1.000
_cell.length_c   1.000
_cell.angle_alpha   90.00
_cell.angle_beta   90.00
_cell.angle_gamma   90.00
#
_symmetry.space_group_name_H-M   'P 1'
#
loop_
_entity.id
_entity.type
_entity.pdbx_description
1 polymer ?
#
loop_
_entity_poly.entity_id
_entity_poly.type
_entity_poly.pdbx_seq_one_letter_code
_entity_poly.pdbx_strand_id
1 'polypeptide(L)'
;MDPPIGQVYVAMYDWEARDSVELSFKKGEKLEIKEEYTDGWWLARSLDTDQEGFVYTSNIEKDKESVLLTLEPLKVFHYTMTKC
;
A
#
# COMPACT_ATOMS: atom_id res chain seq x y z
N MET A 1 13.12 5.54 9.35
CA MET A 1 12.03 5.26 8.41
C MET A 1 10.78 5.83 9.02
N ASP A 2 10.25 6.89 8.42
CA ASP A 2 9.00 7.47 8.89
C ASP A 2 7.88 6.44 8.73
N PRO A 3 7.06 6.23 9.77
CA PRO A 3 5.98 5.26 9.71
C PRO A 3 5.06 5.61 8.54
N PRO A 4 4.59 4.61 7.77
CA PRO A 4 3.62 4.85 6.72
C PRO A 4 2.34 5.44 7.34
N ILE A 5 1.93 6.59 6.81
CA ILE A 5 0.72 7.32 7.19
C ILE A 5 -0.44 6.89 6.26
N GLY A 6 -0.12 6.50 5.03
CA GLY A 6 -1.04 6.05 3.99
C GLY A 6 -1.35 4.54 4.00
N GLN A 7 -2.14 4.11 3.02
CA GLN A 7 -2.44 2.69 2.82
C GLN A 7 -1.23 1.97 2.22
N VAL A 8 -0.87 0.82 2.80
CA VAL A 8 0.24 0.01 2.31
C VAL A 8 -0.25 -1.05 1.34
N TYR A 9 0.47 -1.18 0.24
CA TYR A 9 0.30 -2.17 -0.81
C TYR A 9 1.59 -2.96 -1.00
N VAL A 10 1.49 -4.12 -1.62
CA VAL A 10 2.60 -5.02 -1.94
C VAL A 10 2.69 -5.15 -3.45
N ALA A 11 3.87 -4.96 -4.00
CA ALA A 11 4.13 -5.20 -5.42
C ALA A 11 3.99 -6.68 -5.77
N MET A 12 3.15 -6.99 -6.75
CA MET A 12 2.91 -8.37 -7.21
C MET A 12 3.93 -8.84 -8.25
N TYR A 13 4.59 -7.88 -8.90
CA TYR A 13 5.55 -8.07 -9.98
C TYR A 13 6.73 -7.10 -9.82
N ASP A 14 7.86 -7.43 -10.44
CA ASP A 14 8.95 -6.47 -10.62
C ASP A 14 8.53 -5.43 -11.66
N TRP A 15 8.84 -4.15 -11.41
CA TRP A 15 8.63 -3.07 -12.35
C TRP A 15 9.86 -2.18 -12.44
N GLU A 16 10.27 -1.88 -13.66
CA GLU A 16 11.31 -0.89 -13.95
C GLU A 16 10.64 0.34 -14.55
N ALA A 17 10.88 1.49 -13.92
CA ALA A 17 10.34 2.77 -14.33
C ALA A 17 10.74 3.08 -15.78
N ARG A 18 9.75 3.42 -16.60
CA ARG A 18 9.96 3.73 -18.02
C ARG A 18 10.39 5.17 -18.25
N ASP A 19 10.11 6.05 -17.29
CA ASP A 19 10.49 7.45 -17.29
C ASP A 19 10.85 7.92 -15.87
N SER A 20 11.12 9.21 -15.72
CA SER A 20 11.53 9.79 -14.44
C SER A 20 10.38 10.03 -13.45
N VAL A 21 9.12 9.81 -13.85
CA VAL A 21 7.96 10.02 -12.98
C VAL A 21 7.44 8.71 -12.41
N GLU A 22 7.70 7.58 -13.08
CA GLU A 22 7.39 6.25 -12.57
C GLU A 22 8.35 5.79 -11.45
N LEU A 23 7.83 5.00 -10.52
CA LEU A 23 8.62 4.36 -9.46
C LEU A 23 9.07 2.97 -9.90
N SER A 24 10.36 2.66 -9.75
CA SER A 24 10.87 1.28 -9.89
C SER A 24 10.72 0.53 -8.57
N PHE A 25 10.26 -0.72 -8.63
CA PHE A 25 10.06 -1.55 -7.44
C PHE A 25 10.21 -3.04 -7.76
N LYS A 26 10.48 -3.84 -6.74
CA LYS A 26 10.59 -5.30 -6.84
C LYS A 26 9.35 -6.00 -6.33
N LYS A 27 9.10 -7.21 -6.84
CA LYS A 27 8.03 -8.07 -6.33
C LYS A 27 8.20 -8.31 -4.84
N GLY A 28 7.13 -8.10 -4.09
CA GLY A 28 7.09 -8.24 -2.63
C GLY A 28 7.45 -6.95 -1.87
N GLU A 29 7.91 -5.91 -2.57
CA GLU A 29 8.21 -4.61 -1.96
C GLU A 29 6.94 -3.93 -1.46
N LYS A 30 7.04 -3.27 -0.29
CA LYS A 30 5.93 -2.54 0.30
C LYS A 30 5.92 -1.09 -0.21
N LEU A 31 4.76 -0.66 -0.67
CA LEU A 31 4.52 0.65 -1.25
C LEU A 31 3.44 1.36 -0.44
N GLU A 32 3.72 2.57 0.02
CA GLU A 32 2.74 3.45 0.64
C GLU A 32 2.08 4.31 -0.43
N ILE A 33 0.75 4.24 -0.53
CA ILE A 33 -0.01 5.11 -1.44
C ILE A 33 -0.21 6.47 -0.78
N LYS A 34 0.30 7.52 -1.44
CA LYS A 34 0.16 8.92 -1.03
C LYS A 34 -1.07 9.55 -1.66
N GLU A 35 -1.28 9.32 -2.96
CA GLU A 35 -2.40 9.88 -3.72
C GLU A 35 -2.95 8.88 -4.72
N GLU A 36 -4.29 8.77 -4.76
CA GLU A 36 -5.03 7.93 -5.69
C GLU A 36 -5.59 8.78 -6.83
N TYR A 37 -5.45 8.28 -8.05
CA TYR A 37 -5.97 8.92 -9.27
C TYR A 37 -6.90 7.97 -10.03
N THR A 38 -7.80 8.54 -10.83
CA THR A 38 -8.84 7.78 -11.57
C THR A 38 -8.32 7.11 -12.84
N ASP A 39 -7.13 7.48 -13.31
CA ASP A 39 -6.48 6.92 -14.50
C ASP A 39 -5.73 5.60 -14.22
N GLY A 40 -5.67 5.18 -12.96
CA GLY A 40 -5.01 3.95 -12.52
C GLY A 40 -3.52 4.09 -12.23
N TRP A 41 -2.96 5.31 -12.28
CA TRP A 41 -1.59 5.62 -11.89
C TRP A 41 -1.56 6.33 -10.55
N TRP A 42 -1.12 5.66 -9.50
CA TRP A 42 -1.13 6.21 -8.15
C TRP A 42 0.25 6.70 -7.75
N LEU A 43 0.30 7.80 -7.00
CA LEU A 43 1.56 8.26 -6.42
C LEU A 43 1.86 7.41 -5.19
N ALA A 44 2.97 6.68 -5.25
CA ALA A 44 3.41 5.81 -4.18
C ALA A 44 4.83 6.15 -3.71
N ARG A 45 5.12 5.79 -2.46
CA ARG A 45 6.45 5.80 -1.87
C ARG A 45 6.89 4.37 -1.58
N SER A 46 8.08 4.01 -2.03
CA SER A 46 8.72 2.74 -1.64
C SER A 46 9.14 2.80 -0.18
N LEU A 47 8.72 1.83 0.63
CA LEU A 47 9.15 1.74 2.03
C LEU A 47 10.57 1.17 2.18
N ASP A 48 11.12 0.58 1.12
CA ASP A 48 12.46 0.01 1.10
C ASP A 48 13.52 1.06 0.69
N THR A 49 13.19 1.88 -0.29
CA THR A 49 14.13 2.86 -0.90
C THR A 49 13.80 4.32 -0.55
N ASP A 50 12.63 4.59 0.02
CA ASP A 50 12.09 5.94 0.31
C ASP A 50 11.88 6.80 -0.96
N GLN A 51 11.93 6.19 -2.14
CA GLN A 51 11.68 6.87 -3.42
C GLN A 51 10.19 7.00 -3.70
N GLU A 52 9.82 8.09 -4.37
CA GLU A 52 8.44 8.38 -4.77
C GLU A 52 8.30 8.38 -6.29
N GLY A 53 7.15 7.91 -6.77
CA GLY A 53 6.79 7.95 -8.17
C GLY A 53 5.45 7.28 -8.44
N PHE A 54 5.03 7.33 -9.69
CA PHE A 54 3.78 6.74 -10.14
C PHE A 54 3.91 5.23 -10.30
N VAL A 55 2.89 4.51 -9.82
CA VAL A 55 2.77 3.05 -9.95
C VAL A 55 1.43 2.69 -10.58
N TYR A 56 1.43 1.68 -11.43
CA TYR A 56 0.20 1.19 -12.03
C TYR A 56 -0.53 0.26 -11.05
N THR A 57 -1.79 0.59 -10.76
CA THR A 57 -2.64 -0.11 -9.79
C THR A 57 -2.74 -1.62 -10.03
N SER A 58 -2.67 -2.08 -11.27
CA SER A 58 -2.78 -3.50 -11.60
C SER A 58 -1.56 -4.33 -11.20
N ASN A 59 -0.44 -3.69 -10.84
CA ASN A 59 0.79 -4.35 -10.42
C ASN A 59 0.93 -4.48 -8.89
N ILE A 60 -0.02 -3.93 -8.13
CA ILE A 60 0.05 -3.83 -6.67
C ILE A 60 -1.22 -4.39 -6.01
N GLU A 61 -1.09 -5.00 -4.83
CA GLU A 61 -2.22 -5.49 -4.03
C GLU A 61 -2.20 -4.91 -2.63
N LYS A 62 -3.38 -4.67 -2.04
CA LYS A 62 -3.47 -4.12 -0.69
C LYS A 62 -2.86 -5.07 0.33
N ASP A 63 -1.99 -4.54 1.20
CA ASP A 63 -1.37 -5.33 2.25
C ASP A 63 -2.43 -5.78 3.27
N LYS A 64 -2.71 -7.09 3.29
CA LYS A 64 -3.72 -7.68 4.16
C LYS A 64 -3.32 -7.60 5.63
N GLU A 65 -2.01 -7.58 5.93
CA GLU A 65 -1.50 -7.47 7.30
C GLU A 65 -1.86 -6.11 7.92
N SER A 66 -1.69 -5.04 7.14
CA SER A 66 -2.13 -3.68 7.50
C SER A 66 -3.64 -3.59 7.75
N VAL A 67 -4.44 -4.37 7.00
CA VAL A 67 -5.91 -4.44 7.19
C VAL A 67 -6.28 -5.25 8.43
N LEU A 68 -5.57 -6.33 8.73
CA LEU A 68 -5.84 -7.15 9.92
C LEU A 68 -5.55 -6.39 11.21
N LEU A 69 -4.44 -5.64 11.28
CA LEU A 69 -4.09 -4.83 12.45
C LEU A 69 -5.13 -3.73 12.76
N THR A 70 -5.78 -3.16 11.73
CA THR A 70 -6.86 -2.16 11.92
C THR A 70 -8.20 -2.81 12.27
N LEU A 71 -8.46 -4.02 11.77
CA LEU A 71 -9.70 -4.74 12.03
C LEU A 71 -9.71 -5.49 13.35
N GLU A 72 -8.56 -5.92 13.88
CA GLU A 72 -8.46 -6.65 15.14
C GLU A 72 -9.13 -5.91 16.32
N PRO A 73 -8.84 -4.63 16.60
CA PRO A 73 -9.53 -3.88 17.64
C PRO A 73 -11.04 -3.80 17.39
N LEU A 74 -11.45 -3.48 16.15
CA LEU A 74 -12.86 -3.32 15.77
C LEU A 74 -13.67 -4.63 15.89
N LYS A 75 -13.04 -5.78 15.60
CA LYS A 75 -13.67 -7.09 15.70
C LYS A 75 -13.91 -7.47 17.17
N VAL A 76 -12.99 -7.11 18.06
CA VAL A 76 -13.15 -7.28 19.51
C VAL A 76 -14.32 -6.43 20.02
N PHE A 77 -14.40 -5.16 19.61
CA PHE A 77 -15.51 -4.27 19.99
C PHE A 77 -16.88 -4.80 19.53
N HIS A 78 -16.99 -5.25 18.28
CA HIS A 78 -18.25 -5.80 17.76
C HIS A 78 -18.66 -7.07 18.52
N TYR A 79 -17.72 -8.00 18.74
CA TYR A 79 -17.98 -9.24 19.47
C TYR A 79 -18.48 -9.01 20.90
N THR A 80 -17.94 -8.01 21.62
CA THR A 80 -18.40 -7.68 22.97
C THR A 80 -19.78 -7.02 22.99
N MET A 81 -20.18 -6.31 21.93
CA MET A 81 -21.48 -5.63 21.84
C MET A 81 -22.64 -6.54 21.42
N THR A 82 -22.36 -7.60 20.67
CA THR A 82 -23.37 -8.57 20.22
C THR A 82 -23.66 -9.68 21.24
N LYS A 83 -22.83 -9.81 22.29
CA LYS A 83 -23.00 -10.83 23.36
C LYS A 83 -23.67 -10.30 24.64
N CYS A 84 -24.28 -9.13 24.59
CA CYS A 84 -25.10 -8.57 25.68
C CYS A 84 -26.59 -8.85 25.46
#